data_AF-A0A3D1Q952-F1
#
_entry.id   AF-A0A3D1Q952-F1
#
_cell.length_a   1.000
_cell.length_b   1.000
_cell.length_c   1.000
_cell.angle_alpha   90.00
_cell.angle_beta   90.00
_cell.angle_gamma   90.00
#
_symmetry.space_group_name_H-M   'P 1'
#
loop_
_entity.id
_entity.type
_entity.pdbx_description
1 polymer ?
#
loop_
_entity_poly.entity_id
_entity_poly.type
_entity_poly.pdbx_seq_one_letter_code
_entity_poly.pdbx_strand_id
1 'polypeptide(L)'
;YALMEGVANEADIDTSMKFGAGHPMGPLALADMIGLDICLKIMETLYKEFGDPKYRPCPLLVKYVRAGKLGRKTGEGFFKY
;
A
#
# COMPACT_ATOMS: atom_id res chain seq x y z
N TYR A 1 -0.21 -0.53 -7.87
CA TYR A 1 -0.75 0.14 -9.07
C TYR A 1 -2.23 -0.16 -9.26
N ALA A 2 -2.69 -1.42 -9.13
CA ALA A 2 -4.10 -1.84 -9.27
C ALA A 2 -5.16 -0.86 -8.71
N LEU A 3 -5.03 -0.42 -7.44
CA LEU A 3 -5.97 0.53 -6.84
C LEU A 3 -5.93 1.92 -7.50
N MET A 4 -4.73 2.43 -7.80
CA MET A 4 -4.55 3.75 -8.43
C MET A 4 -5.09 3.78 -9.86
N GLU A 5 -4.97 2.67 -10.57
CA GLU A 5 -5.46 2.51 -11.95
C GLU A 5 -6.96 2.20 -12.00
N GLY A 6 -7.62 2.03 -10.85
CA GLY A 6 -9.06 1.75 -10.78
C GLY A 6 -9.44 0.35 -11.24
N VAL A 7 -8.51 -0.61 -11.21
CA VAL A 7 -8.76 -2.00 -11.60
C VAL A 7 -9.80 -2.66 -10.68
N ALA A 8 -9.76 -2.33 -9.39
CA ALA A 8 -10.70 -2.74 -8.37
C ALA A 8 -10.62 -1.77 -7.17
N ASN A 9 -11.65 -1.77 -6.31
CA ASN A 9 -11.61 -1.03 -5.05
C ASN A 9 -10.73 -1.74 -3.99
N GLU A 10 -10.40 -1.04 -2.92
CA GLU A 10 -9.51 -1.55 -1.87
C GLU A 10 -10.01 -2.84 -1.21
N ALA A 11 -11.32 -2.98 -1.00
CA ALA A 11 -11.92 -4.14 -0.35
C ALA A 11 -11.85 -5.39 -1.24
N ASP A 12 -12.09 -5.24 -2.54
CA ASP A 12 -12.04 -6.33 -3.51
C ASP A 12 -10.61 -6.80 -3.76
N ILE A 13 -9.64 -5.89 -3.79
CA ILE A 13 -8.21 -6.22 -3.87
C ILE A 13 -7.80 -7.07 -2.66
N ASP A 14 -8.18 -6.67 -1.45
CA ASP A 14 -7.83 -7.43 -0.26
C ASP A 14 -8.57 -8.76 -0.16
N THR A 15 -9.84 -8.80 -0.58
CA THR A 15 -10.67 -10.01 -0.59
C THR A 15 -10.13 -11.04 -1.59
N SER A 16 -9.78 -10.60 -2.80
CA SER A 16 -9.20 -11.47 -3.82
C SER A 16 -7.85 -12.06 -3.38
N MET A 17 -7.00 -11.30 -2.70
CA MET A 17 -5.73 -11.83 -2.19
C MET A 17 -5.92 -12.79 -1.01
N LYS A 18 -6.94 -12.57 -0.17
CA LYS A 18 -7.28 -13.50 0.91
C LYS A 18 -7.80 -14.83 0.40
N PHE A 19 -8.82 -14.81 -0.45
CA PHE A 19 -9.51 -16.03 -0.88
C PHE A 19 -8.92 -16.65 -2.15
N GLY A 20 -8.42 -15.84 -3.07
CA GLY A 20 -7.82 -16.30 -4.32
C GLY A 20 -6.38 -16.81 -4.14
N ALA A 21 -5.57 -16.11 -3.35
CA ALA A 21 -4.16 -16.47 -3.11
C ALA A 21 -3.92 -17.11 -1.71
N GLY A 22 -4.96 -17.24 -0.87
CA GLY A 22 -4.86 -17.88 0.44
C GLY A 22 -4.12 -17.08 1.50
N HIS A 23 -3.94 -15.76 1.33
CA HIS A 23 -3.27 -14.94 2.33
C HIS A 23 -4.17 -14.68 3.55
N PRO A 24 -3.61 -14.65 4.78
CA PRO A 24 -4.40 -14.36 5.99
C PRO A 24 -4.91 -12.90 6.03
N MET A 25 -4.24 -12.00 5.30
CA MET A 25 -4.59 -10.58 5.21
C MET A 25 -4.31 -10.08 3.79
N GLY A 26 -5.14 -9.16 3.31
CA GLY A 26 -4.92 -8.54 2.02
C GLY A 26 -3.77 -7.53 2.08
N PRO A 27 -3.13 -7.24 0.94
CA PRO A 27 -1.94 -6.41 0.89
C PRO A 27 -2.17 -4.96 1.35
N LEU A 28 -3.37 -4.40 1.13
CA LEU A 28 -3.67 -3.02 1.51
C LEU A 28 -3.89 -2.90 3.02
N ALA A 29 -4.66 -3.82 3.62
CA ALA A 29 -4.83 -3.88 5.07
C ALA A 29 -3.51 -4.20 5.79
N LEU A 30 -2.65 -5.02 5.18
CA LEU A 30 -1.31 -5.30 5.70
C LEU A 30 -0.44 -4.03 5.66
N ALA A 31 -0.48 -3.27 4.56
CA ALA A 31 0.25 -2.01 4.46
C ALA A 31 -0.24 -0.98 5.50
N ASP A 32 -1.55 -0.89 5.75
CA ASP A 32 -2.11 -0.03 6.80
C ASP A 32 -1.76 -0.47 8.22
N MET A 33 -1.54 -1.78 8.43
CA MET A 33 -1.05 -2.31 9.69
C MET A 33 0.44 -1.98 9.92
N ILE A 34 1.27 -2.09 8.88
CA ILE A 34 2.70 -1.76 8.95
C ILE A 34 2.90 -0.25 9.11
N GLY A 35 2.18 0.53 8.33
CA GLY A 35 2.34 1.98 8.22
C GLY A 35 2.78 2.38 6.81
N LEU A 36 2.00 3.27 6.17
CA LEU A 36 2.25 3.64 4.77
C LEU A 36 3.55 4.43 4.57
N ASP A 37 3.99 5.18 5.58
CA ASP A 37 5.29 5.86 5.60
C ASP A 37 6.45 4.88 5.63
N ILE A 38 6.34 3.79 6.38
CA ILE A 38 7.35 2.72 6.42
C ILE A 38 7.41 2.01 5.06
N CYS A 39 6.25 1.64 4.50
CA CYS A 39 6.18 1.04 3.17
C CYS A 39 6.80 1.96 2.10
N LEU A 40 6.51 3.26 2.14
CA LEU A 40 7.11 4.22 1.22
C LEU A 40 8.63 4.28 1.39
N LYS A 41 9.13 4.34 2.64
CA LYS A 41 10.57 4.41 2.90
C LYS A 41 11.32 3.18 2.39
N ILE A 42 10.74 1.99 2.55
CA ILE A 42 11.31 0.74 2.01
C ILE A 42 11.39 0.82 0.49
N MET A 43 10.31 1.24 -0.18
CA MET A 43 10.29 1.34 -1.64
C MET A 43 11.29 2.37 -2.17
N GLU A 44 11.41 3.53 -1.53
CA GLU A 44 12.43 4.54 -1.87
C GLU A 44 13.85 4.01 -1.70
N THR A 45 14.08 3.23 -0.64
CA THR A 45 15.39 2.60 -0.39
C THR A 45 15.70 1.58 -1.48
N LEU A 46 14.77 0.67 -1.79
CA LEU A 46 14.94 -0.30 -2.87
C LEU A 46 15.18 0.41 -4.22
N TYR A 47 14.42 1.45 -4.53
CA TYR A 47 14.60 2.21 -5.76
C TYR A 47 15.97 2.89 -5.84
N LYS A 48 16.44 3.47 -4.74
CA LYS A 48 17.75 4.12 -4.68
C LYS A 48 18.90 3.13 -4.79
N GLU A 49 18.84 2.02 -4.07
CA GLU A 49 19.95 1.05 -4.01
C GLU A 49 20.06 0.22 -5.29
N PHE A 50 18.93 -0.19 -5.88
CA PHE A 50 18.95 -0.99 -7.11
C PHE A 50 18.97 -0.13 -8.39
N GLY A 51 18.54 1.13 -8.33
CA GLY A 51 18.40 2.00 -9.51
C GLY A 51 17.35 1.52 -10.53
N ASP A 52 16.59 0.47 -10.21
CA ASP A 52 15.64 -0.18 -11.12
C ASP A 52 14.22 0.42 -10.95
N PRO A 53 13.61 0.99 -12.01
CA PRO A 53 12.24 1.51 -12.01
C PRO A 53 11.18 0.54 -11.50
N LYS A 54 11.43 -0.78 -11.50
CA LYS A 54 10.54 -1.79 -10.90
C LYS A 54 10.20 -1.49 -9.43
N TYR A 55 11.13 -0.88 -8.68
CA TYR A 55 10.94 -0.54 -7.26
C TYR A 55 10.38 0.87 -7.05
N ARG A 56 10.06 1.61 -8.11
CA ARG A 56 9.53 2.97 -7.98
C ARG A 56 8.23 2.97 -7.17
N PRO A 57 8.13 3.75 -6.08
CA PRO A 57 6.93 3.80 -5.26
C PRO A 57 5.72 4.27 -6.07
N CYS A 58 4.56 3.70 -5.76
CA CYS A 58 3.29 4.07 -6.40
C CYS A 58 2.96 5.54 -6.06
N PRO A 59 2.60 6.40 -7.04
CA PRO A 59 2.23 7.78 -6.77
C PRO A 59 1.08 7.93 -5.76
N LEU A 60 0.13 6.99 -5.73
CA LEU A 60 -0.95 6.98 -4.75
C LEU A 60 -0.42 6.82 -3.31
N LEU A 61 0.56 5.93 -3.10
CA LEU A 61 1.18 5.73 -1.80
C LEU A 61 1.86 7.02 -1.31
N VAL A 62 2.61 7.69 -2.20
CA VAL A 62 3.24 8.98 -1.90
C VAL A 62 2.20 10.03 -1.49
N LYS A 63 1.06 10.10 -2.20
CA LYS A 63 -0.03 11.04 -1.87
C LYS A 63 -0.61 10.76 -0.48
N TYR A 64 -0.82 9.50 -0.12
CA TYR A 64 -1.39 9.13 1.19
C TYR A 64 -0.45 9.50 2.34
N VAL A 65 0.85 9.19 2.20
CA VAL A 65 1.85 9.58 3.20
C VAL A 65 1.92 11.09 3.35
N ARG A 66 1.92 11.84 2.25
CA ARG A 66 1.92 13.32 2.29
C ARG A 66 0.65 13.90 2.93
N ALA A 67 -0.48 13.21 2.83
CA ALA A 67 -1.73 13.60 3.46
C ALA A 67 -1.83 13.17 4.94
N GLY A 68 -0.80 12.52 5.51
CA GLY A 68 -0.84 12.00 6.88
C GLY A 68 -1.74 10.78 7.06
N LYS A 69 -2.19 10.15 5.97
CA LYS A 69 -2.93 8.89 5.99
C LYS A 69 -1.93 7.74 6.08
N LEU A 70 -1.55 7.37 7.30
CA LEU A 70 -0.48 6.41 7.57
C LEU A 70 -0.98 5.02 7.96
N GLY A 71 -2.28 4.75 7.81
CA GLY A 71 -2.89 3.48 8.20
C GLY A 71 -3.46 3.53 9.61
N ARG A 72 -3.43 2.39 10.31
CA ARG A 72 -4.09 2.23 11.63
C ARG A 72 -3.60 3.22 12.67
N LYS A 73 -2.32 3.60 12.62
CA LYS A 73 -1.72 4.52 13.60
C LYS A 73 -2.24 5.97 13.51
N THR A 74 -2.89 6.34 12.41
CA THR A 74 -3.51 7.66 12.20
C THR A 74 -5.02 7.58 11.99
N GLY A 75 -5.64 6.41 12.17
CA GLY A 75 -7.08 6.19 11.95
C GLY A 75 -7.51 6.13 10.47
N GLU A 76 -6.60 6.38 9.53
CA GLU A 76 -6.90 6.35 8.10
C GLU A 76 -5.64 6.03 7.27
N GLY A 77 -5.78 5.13 6.31
CA GLY A 77 -4.79 4.77 5.29
C GLY A 77 -5.48 4.46 3.97
N PHE A 78 -5.35 3.22 3.49
CA PHE A 78 -6.23 2.67 2.45
C PHE A 78 -7.65 2.46 2.95
N PHE A 79 -7.81 2.11 4.23
CA PHE A 79 -9.09 2.00 4.90
C PHE A 79 -9.25 3.07 5.99
N LYS A 80 -10.49 3.33 6.40
CA LYS A 80 -10.82 4.10 7.61
C LYS A 80 -10.96 3.17 8.81
N TYR A 81 -10.41 3.57 9.95
CA TYR A 81 -10.34 2.81 11.19
C TYR A 81 -10.99 3.54 12.36
#